data_AF-A0A7L4PV71-F1
#
_entry.id   AF-A0A7L4PV71-F1
#
_cell.length_a   1.000
_cell.length_b   1.000
_cell.length_c   1.000
_cell.angle_alpha   90.00
_cell.angle_beta   90.00
_cell.angle_gamma   90.00
#
_symmetry.space_group_name_H-M   'P 1'
#
loop_
_entity.id
_entity.type
_entity.pdbx_description
1 polymer ?
#
loop_
_entity_poly.entity_id
_entity_poly.type
_entity_poly.pdbx_seq_one_letter_code
_entity_poly.pdbx_strand_id
1 'polypeptide(L)'
;MKHPDIAITDDHIHIDPVNGRGIAAAKDFLHAGGTHLFLVTKPSWSYGIEPARGEDFRAVFEATLDVAGLIREAGLTVFPVLGVHPAEM
;
A
#
# COMPACT_ATOMS: atom_id res chain seq x y z
N MET A 1 0.16 15.20 -15.57
CA MET A 1 -1.14 15.91 -15.55
C MET A 1 -1.22 16.70 -14.27
N LYS A 2 -1.80 17.91 -14.25
CA LYS A 2 -2.08 18.58 -12.97
C LYS A 2 -3.16 17.77 -12.26
N HIS A 3 -2.96 17.50 -10.96
CA HIS A 3 -4.02 16.90 -10.15
C HIS A 3 -5.26 17.80 -10.15
N PRO A 4 -6.48 17.24 -10.11
CA PRO A 4 -7.72 18.00 -9.90
C PRO A 4 -7.64 18.83 -8.62
N ASP A 5 -8.40 19.92 -8.57
CA ASP A 5 -8.46 20.81 -7.41
C ASP A 5 -8.97 20.10 -6.14
N ILE A 6 -9.74 19.02 -6.32
CA ILE A 6 -10.21 18.14 -5.25
C ILE A 6 -9.61 16.75 -5.47
N ALA A 7 -8.95 16.22 -4.44
CA ALA A 7 -8.38 14.88 -4.46
C ALA A 7 -9.47 13.80 -4.61
N ILE A 8 -9.18 12.78 -5.42
CA ILE A 8 -9.93 11.53 -5.49
C ILE A 8 -9.08 10.50 -4.76
N THR A 9 -9.54 10.13 -3.58
CA THR A 9 -8.76 9.37 -2.61
C THR A 9 -9.41 8.02 -2.39
N ASP A 10 -8.59 6.97 -2.41
CA ASP A 10 -8.91 5.73 -1.72
C ASP A 10 -8.33 5.82 -0.30
N ASP A 11 -9.22 5.81 0.69
CA ASP A 11 -8.90 6.06 2.09
C ASP A 11 -8.43 4.82 2.86
N HIS A 12 -8.56 3.62 2.27
CA HIS A 12 -8.01 2.40 2.83
C HIS A 12 -7.83 1.34 1.73
N ILE A 13 -6.61 1.17 1.25
CA ILE A 13 -6.27 0.13 0.27
C ILE A 13 -5.10 -0.75 0.71
N HIS A 14 -5.13 -2.01 0.27
CA HIS A 14 -3.98 -2.88 0.26
C HIS A 14 -3.57 -3.18 -1.19
N ILE A 15 -2.29 -3.01 -1.52
CA ILE A 15 -1.72 -3.41 -2.81
C ILE A 15 -0.74 -4.56 -2.58
N ASP A 16 -1.02 -5.68 -3.24
CA ASP A 16 -0.17 -6.88 -3.19
C ASP A 16 0.53 -7.10 -4.54
N PRO A 17 1.85 -6.89 -4.63
CA PRO A 17 2.63 -7.12 -5.85
C PRO A 17 2.95 -8.60 -6.12
N VAL A 18 2.78 -9.50 -5.15
CA VAL A 18 3.14 -10.92 -5.25
C VAL A 18 1.92 -11.78 -5.56
N ASN A 19 0.85 -11.63 -4.78
CA ASN A 19 -0.36 -12.47 -4.91
C ASN A 19 -1.52 -11.74 -5.60
N GLY A 20 -1.38 -10.43 -5.86
CA GLY A 20 -2.40 -9.59 -6.47
C GLY A 20 -1.96 -8.98 -7.79
N ARG A 21 -2.67 -7.92 -8.21
CA ARG A 21 -2.34 -7.17 -9.43
C ARG A 21 -1.21 -6.16 -9.24
N GLY A 22 -0.73 -5.97 -8.01
CA GLY A 22 0.35 -5.04 -7.69
C GLY A 22 0.13 -3.63 -8.24
N ILE A 23 1.19 -3.09 -8.83
CA ILE A 23 1.22 -1.73 -9.38
C ILE A 23 0.22 -1.54 -10.53
N ALA A 24 -0.19 -2.61 -11.21
CA ALA A 24 -1.21 -2.50 -12.26
C ALA A 24 -2.55 -2.04 -11.68
N ALA A 25 -2.93 -2.46 -10.46
CA ALA A 25 -4.14 -1.95 -9.81
C ALA A 25 -4.05 -0.45 -9.50
N ALA A 26 -2.89 0.02 -9.03
CA ALA A 26 -2.67 1.44 -8.79
C ALA A 26 -2.73 2.26 -10.09
N LYS A 27 -2.17 1.75 -11.19
CA LYS A 27 -2.26 2.38 -12.51
C LYS A 27 -3.70 2.44 -13.03
N ASP A 28 -4.49 1.41 -12.80
CA ASP A 28 -5.91 1.44 -13.16
C ASP A 28 -6.68 2.49 -12.36
N PHE A 29 -6.42 2.59 -11.04
CA PHE A 29 -7.00 3.64 -10.21
C PHE A 29 -6.63 5.04 -10.73
N LEU A 30 -5.35 5.25 -11.09
CA LEU A 30 -4.90 6.50 -11.71
C LEU A 30 -5.62 6.77 -13.04
N HIS A 31 -5.74 5.77 -13.92
CA HIS A 31 -6.43 5.91 -15.21
C HIS A 31 -7.93 6.19 -15.05
N ALA A 32 -8.54 5.73 -13.96
CA ALA A 32 -9.92 6.05 -13.61
C ALA A 32 -10.10 7.46 -12.99
N GLY A 33 -9.01 8.21 -12.81
CA GLY A 33 -9.01 9.57 -12.25
C GLY A 33 -8.58 9.66 -10.78
N GLY A 34 -8.23 8.54 -10.16
CA GLY A 34 -7.71 8.49 -8.79
C GLY A 34 -6.40 9.26 -8.62
N THR A 35 -6.17 9.82 -7.44
CA THR A 35 -5.01 10.70 -7.20
C THR A 35 -4.25 10.42 -5.91
N HIS A 36 -4.94 9.98 -4.85
CA HIS A 36 -4.35 9.75 -3.53
C HIS A 36 -4.73 8.37 -2.99
N LEU A 37 -3.81 7.74 -2.28
CA LEU A 37 -4.01 6.43 -1.65
C LEU A 37 -3.51 6.44 -0.21
N PHE A 38 -4.31 5.92 0.72
CA PHE A 38 -3.86 5.48 2.03
C PHE A 38 -3.52 3.99 1.95
N LEU A 39 -2.24 3.69 1.79
CA LEU A 39 -1.75 2.33 1.63
C LEU A 39 -1.52 1.70 3.00
N VAL A 40 -2.39 0.77 3.38
CA VAL A 40 -2.36 0.13 4.70
C VAL A 40 -1.51 -1.14 4.65
N THR A 41 -0.67 -1.32 5.66
CA THR A 41 0.15 -2.54 5.84
C THR A 41 -0.71 -3.79 5.80
N LYS A 42 -0.27 -4.79 5.02
CA LYS A 42 -0.89 -6.13 4.97
C LYS A 42 -0.48 -6.95 6.21
N PRO A 43 -1.26 -7.98 6.58
CA PRO A 43 -0.85 -8.89 7.65
C PRO A 43 0.44 -9.64 7.29
N SER A 44 1.27 -9.95 8.29
CA SER A 44 2.61 -10.52 8.17
C SER A 44 2.62 -11.85 7.43
N TRP A 45 1.60 -12.67 7.64
CA TRP A 45 1.46 -13.97 6.97
C TRP A 45 1.29 -13.83 5.45
N SER A 46 0.90 -12.66 4.94
CA SER A 46 0.93 -12.37 3.50
C SER A 46 2.33 -12.37 2.90
N TYR A 47 3.35 -12.23 3.74
CA TYR A 47 4.76 -12.24 3.39
C TYR A 47 5.46 -13.52 3.89
N GLY A 48 4.71 -14.50 4.39
CA GLY A 48 5.26 -15.71 5.00
C GLY A 48 6.02 -15.43 6.31
N ILE A 49 5.67 -14.34 7.00
CA ILE A 49 6.30 -13.95 8.27
C ILE A 49 5.34 -14.31 9.41
N GLU A 50 5.86 -15.03 10.41
CA GLU A 50 5.21 -15.32 11.69
C GLU A 50 5.92 -14.55 12.81
N PRO A 51 5.43 -13.36 13.19
CA PRO A 51 6.08 -12.49 14.17
C PRO A 51 5.95 -13.07 15.59
N ALA A 52 7.05 -13.14 16.32
CA ALA A 52 7.06 -13.47 17.75
C ALA A 52 7.30 -12.22 18.63
N ARG A 53 7.83 -11.14 18.04
CA ARG A 53 8.12 -9.87 18.71
C ARG A 53 7.99 -8.69 17.73
N GLY A 54 7.98 -7.48 18.28
CA GLY A 54 7.77 -6.26 17.49
C GLY A 54 8.75 -6.08 16.34
N GLU A 55 10.03 -6.45 16.50
CA GLU A 55 11.03 -6.29 15.45
C GLU A 55 10.76 -7.13 14.20
N ASP A 56 10.04 -8.25 14.35
CA ASP A 56 9.76 -9.16 13.24
C ASP A 56 8.79 -8.53 12.23
N PHE A 57 8.01 -7.52 12.64
CA PHE A 57 7.16 -6.72 11.74
C PHE A 57 7.94 -5.76 10.85
N ARG A 58 9.23 -5.52 11.12
CA ARG A 58 10.02 -4.57 10.31
C ARG A 58 9.96 -4.91 8.83
N ALA A 59 10.14 -6.18 8.47
CA ALA A 59 10.10 -6.61 7.07
C ALA A 59 8.72 -6.36 6.42
N VAL A 60 7.64 -6.48 7.19
CA VAL A 60 6.26 -6.17 6.74
C VAL A 60 6.09 -4.68 6.45
N PHE A 61 6.66 -3.83 7.31
CA PHE A 61 6.61 -2.37 7.15
C PHE A 61 7.48 -1.88 6.00
N GLU A 62 8.71 -2.39 5.87
CA GLU A 62 9.58 -2.09 4.73
C GLU A 62 8.92 -2.50 3.41
N ALA A 63 8.30 -3.67 3.35
CA ALA A 63 7.53 -4.09 2.16
C ALA A 63 6.37 -3.13 1.84
N THR A 64 5.71 -2.56 2.85
CA THR A 64 4.67 -1.53 2.63
C THR A 64 5.27 -0.25 2.05
N LEU A 65 6.44 0.18 2.54
CA LEU A 65 7.15 1.36 2.05
C LEU A 65 7.66 1.19 0.62
N ASP A 66 8.19 0.01 0.29
CA ASP A 66 8.65 -0.34 -1.06
C ASP A 66 7.50 -0.25 -2.08
N VAL A 67 6.34 -0.84 -1.74
CA VAL A 67 5.13 -0.74 -2.58
C VAL A 67 4.68 0.71 -2.72
N ALA A 68 4.71 1.50 -1.64
CA ALA A 68 4.38 2.91 -1.72
C ALA A 68 5.33 3.69 -2.65
N GLY A 69 6.62 3.37 -2.64
CA GLY A 69 7.62 3.93 -3.56
C GLY A 69 7.26 3.66 -5.02
N LEU A 70 7.00 2.40 -5.37
CA LEU A 70 6.63 1.98 -6.72
C LEU A 70 5.32 2.65 -7.21
N ILE A 71 4.35 2.84 -6.31
CA ILE A 71 3.10 3.51 -6.66
C ILE A 71 3.31 5.02 -6.87
N ARG A 72 4.18 5.67 -6.08
CA ARG A 72 4.53 7.08 -6.29
C ARG A 72 5.19 7.30 -7.63
N GLU A 73 6.08 6.39 -8.05
CA GLU A 73 6.68 6.41 -9.39
C GLU A 73 5.62 6.31 -10.52
N ALA A 74 4.49 5.65 -10.25
CA ALA A 74 3.38 5.59 -11.20
C ALA A 74 2.57 6.90 -11.30
N GLY A 75 2.79 7.88 -10.39
CA GLY A 75 2.18 9.22 -10.45
C GLY A 75 1.05 9.47 -9.45
N LEU A 76 0.86 8.58 -8.47
CA LEU A 76 -0.11 8.76 -7.38
C LEU A 76 0.56 9.35 -6.13
N THR A 77 -0.18 10.12 -5.35
CA THR A 77 0.23 10.48 -4.00
C THR A 77 -0.13 9.34 -3.05
N VAL A 78 0.82 8.90 -2.23
CA VAL A 78 0.62 7.74 -1.35
C VAL A 78 1.01 8.08 0.08
N PHE A 79 0.10 7.78 1.01
CA PHE A 79 0.26 7.86 2.46
C PHE A 79 0.33 6.45 3.04
N PRO A 80 1.52 5.92 3.35
CA PRO A 80 1.66 4.62 3.99
C PRO A 80 1.14 4.69 5.42
N VAL A 81 0.30 3.73 5.80
CA VAL A 81 -0.19 3.54 7.18
C VAL A 81 0.44 2.29 7.74
N LEU A 82 1.50 2.48 8.53
CA LEU A 82 2.25 1.40 9.16
C LEU A 82 1.62 1.03 10.51
N GLY A 83 1.39 -0.26 10.73
CA GLY A 83 0.86 -0.78 11.97
C GLY A 83 0.64 -2.29 11.90
N VAL A 84 0.53 -2.92 13.08
CA VAL A 84 0.14 -4.33 13.17
C VAL A 84 -1.28 -4.48 12.64
N HIS A 85 -1.47 -5.36 11.67
CA HIS A 85 -2.78 -5.52 11.04
C HIS A 85 -3.77 -6.15 12.05
N PRO A 86 -5.06 -5.75 12.08
CA PRO A 86 -6.01 -6.33 13.02
C PRO A 86 -6.21 -7.85 12.86
N ALA A 87 -6.01 -8.37 11.64
CA ALA A 87 -6.08 -9.80 11.32
C ALA A 87 -4.84 -10.61 11.76
N GLU A 88 -3.96 -10.02 12.57
CA GLU A 88 -2.87 -10.72 13.27
C GLU A 88 -3.35 -11.38 14.58
N MET A 89 -4.55 -11.05 15.04
CA MET A 89 -5.17 -11.55 16.28
C MET A 89 -6.23 -12.61 16.03
#